data_AF-A0A1G1XR57-F1
#
_entry.id   AF-A0A1G1XR57-F1
#
_cell.length_a   1.000
_cell.length_b   1.000
_cell.length_c   1.000
_cell.angle_alpha   90.00
_cell.angle_beta   90.00
_cell.angle_gamma   90.00
#
_symmetry.space_group_name_H-M   'P 1'
#
loop_
_entity.id
_entity.type
_entity.pdbx_description
1 polymer ?
#
loop_
_entity_poly.entity_id
_entity_poly.type
_entity_poly.pdbx_seq_one_letter_code
_entity_poly.pdbx_strand_id
1 'polypeptide(L)'
;MKSNKILLYIIIVVLIVGAVIAYAYYTGRDGRKMAISNTSQPLIGGQTDEGGCLIGAGYSWCEPKQKCLRIWEEKCYENEEAALTQLFAAEHNQTASQTNVTVNKLKDDFAAGSISFGSDAGEGGVFLARLDNGTWIIDYEGNGSIDCVKIKDLGYSQDVLEGFCD
;
A
#
# COMPACT_ATOMS: atom_id res chain seq x y z
N MET A 1 -29.90 13.46 -86.60
CA MET A 1 -28.89 14.12 -85.72
C MET A 1 -29.19 14.10 -84.22
N LYS A 2 -30.45 14.02 -83.74
CA LYS A 2 -30.79 14.01 -82.30
C LYS A 2 -30.55 12.65 -81.61
N SER A 3 -30.73 11.53 -82.33
CA SER A 3 -30.57 10.16 -81.80
C SER A 3 -29.11 9.79 -81.45
N ASN A 4 -28.13 10.24 -82.25
CA ASN A 4 -26.71 9.97 -81.97
C ASN A 4 -26.20 10.70 -80.72
N LYS A 5 -26.77 11.86 -80.39
CA LYS A 5 -26.44 12.56 -79.14
C LYS A 5 -27.00 11.81 -77.93
N ILE A 6 -28.21 11.26 -78.03
CA ILE A 6 -28.82 10.43 -76.98
C ILE A 6 -28.00 9.16 -76.75
N LEU A 7 -27.56 8.49 -77.83
CA LEU A 7 -26.69 7.32 -77.73
C LEU A 7 -25.34 7.66 -77.07
N LEU A 8 -24.75 8.82 -77.40
CA LEU A 8 -23.51 9.30 -76.78
C LEU A 8 -23.69 9.57 -75.28
N TYR A 9 -24.80 10.19 -74.88
CA TYR A 9 -25.10 10.43 -73.46
C TYR A 9 -25.26 9.13 -72.66
N ILE A 10 -25.91 8.12 -73.23
CA ILE A 10 -26.08 6.82 -72.57
C ILE A 10 -24.71 6.14 -72.33
N ILE A 11 -23.82 6.17 -73.32
CA ILE A 11 -22.47 5.58 -73.20
C ILE A 11 -21.66 6.29 -72.10
N ILE A 12 -21.72 7.63 -72.05
CA ILE A 12 -21.03 8.42 -71.03
C ILE A 12 -21.56 8.07 -69.64
N VAL A 13 -22.88 7.98 -69.46
CA VAL A 13 -23.49 7.61 -68.17
C VAL A 13 -23.05 6.22 -67.70
N VAL A 14 -23.01 5.23 -68.60
CA VAL A 14 -22.56 3.87 -68.26
C VAL A 14 -21.10 3.85 -67.80
N LEU A 15 -20.22 4.63 -68.46
CA LEU A 15 -18.80 4.71 -68.06
C LEU A 15 -18.62 5.36 -66.69
N ILE A 16 -19.39 6.42 -66.38
CA ILE A 16 -19.30 7.12 -65.08
C ILE A 16 -19.79 6.19 -63.97
N VAL A 17 -20.91 5.49 -64.18
CA VAL A 17 -21.46 4.53 -63.20
C VAL A 17 -20.48 3.38 -62.96
N GLY A 18 -19.87 2.84 -64.02
CA GLY A 18 -18.84 1.80 -63.90
C GLY A 18 -17.62 2.26 -63.10
N ALA A 19 -17.15 3.49 -63.33
CA ALA A 19 -16.02 4.07 -62.59
C ALA A 19 -16.34 4.27 -61.10
N VAL A 20 -17.56 4.73 -60.77
CA VAL A 20 -18.00 4.90 -59.36
C VAL A 20 -18.08 3.56 -58.63
N ILE A 21 -18.64 2.53 -59.28
CA ILE A 21 -18.73 1.18 -58.69
C ILE A 21 -17.33 0.59 -58.46
N ALA A 22 -16.43 0.73 -59.43
CA ALA A 22 -15.05 0.28 -59.30
C ALA A 22 -14.34 1.03 -58.15
N TYR A 23 -14.48 2.36 -58.08
CA TYR A 23 -13.89 3.17 -57.02
C TYR A 23 -14.41 2.77 -55.63
N ALA A 24 -15.71 2.50 -55.49
CA ALA A 24 -16.30 2.01 -54.25
C ALA A 24 -15.77 0.61 -53.88
N TYR A 25 -15.58 -0.27 -54.87
CA TYR A 25 -14.99 -1.59 -54.63
C TYR A 25 -13.51 -1.52 -54.21
N TYR A 26 -12.73 -0.64 -54.84
CA TYR A 26 -11.32 -0.43 -54.50
C TYR A 26 -11.12 0.19 -53.12
N THR A 27 -11.97 1.15 -52.74
CA THR A 27 -11.89 1.84 -51.44
C THR A 27 -12.57 1.07 -50.29
N GLY A 28 -13.50 0.17 -50.58
CA GLY A 28 -14.20 -0.66 -49.58
C GLY A 28 -13.41 -1.87 -49.04
N ARG A 29 -12.18 -2.08 -49.51
CA ARG A 29 -11.31 -3.20 -49.06
C ARG A 29 -10.32 -2.79 -47.97
N ASP A 30 -10.51 -1.62 -47.34
CA ASP A 30 -9.68 -1.23 -46.20
C ASP A 30 -10.04 -2.05 -44.97
N GLY A 31 -9.03 -2.71 -44.43
CA GLY A 31 -9.16 -3.97 -43.72
C GLY A 31 -9.84 -3.82 -42.36
N ARG A 32 -10.67 -4.83 -42.02
CA ARG A 32 -10.88 -5.19 -40.62
C ARG A 32 -9.51 -5.53 -40.02
N LYS A 33 -8.85 -4.54 -39.43
CA LYS A 33 -7.82 -4.80 -38.42
C LYS A 33 -8.55 -5.50 -37.29
N MET A 34 -8.38 -6.82 -37.19
CA MET A 34 -8.72 -7.51 -35.96
C MET A 34 -7.92 -6.84 -34.86
N ALA A 35 -8.61 -6.12 -33.99
CA ALA A 35 -8.06 -5.71 -32.72
C ALA A 35 -7.65 -7.03 -32.03
N ILE A 36 -6.34 -7.30 -32.04
CA ILE A 36 -5.77 -8.32 -31.17
C ILE A 36 -6.07 -7.80 -29.77
N SER A 37 -7.13 -8.34 -29.18
CA SER A 37 -7.36 -8.24 -27.75
C SER A 37 -6.18 -8.96 -27.13
N ASN A 38 -5.12 -8.19 -26.86
CA ASN A 38 -4.00 -8.62 -26.04
C ASN A 38 -4.64 -9.12 -24.75
N THR A 39 -4.74 -10.44 -24.63
CA THR A 39 -4.99 -11.08 -23.36
C THR A 39 -3.72 -10.78 -22.57
N SER A 40 -3.76 -9.66 -21.85
CA SER A 40 -2.78 -9.20 -20.87
C SER A 40 -2.69 -10.30 -19.81
N GLN A 41 -1.93 -11.36 -20.10
CA GLN A 41 -1.39 -12.20 -19.06
C GLN A 41 -0.58 -11.25 -18.18
N PRO A 42 -0.95 -11.04 -16.90
CA PRO A 42 -0.15 -10.19 -16.04
C PRO A 42 1.26 -10.76 -16.05
N LEU A 43 2.24 -9.94 -16.43
CA LEU A 43 3.65 -10.32 -16.37
C LEU A 43 3.91 -10.83 -14.95
N ILE A 44 4.34 -12.09 -14.84
CA ILE A 44 4.68 -12.68 -13.56
C ILE A 44 6.04 -12.09 -13.17
N GLY A 45 6.01 -11.19 -12.19
CA GLY A 45 7.18 -10.46 -11.73
C GLY A 45 7.25 -9.01 -12.24
N GLY A 46 8.00 -8.17 -11.52
CA GLY A 46 8.09 -6.73 -11.80
C GLY A 46 6.92 -5.89 -11.27
N GLN A 47 5.95 -6.51 -10.59
CA GLN A 47 4.92 -5.77 -9.87
C GLN A 47 5.55 -4.98 -8.73
N THR A 48 5.18 -3.71 -8.66
CA THR A 48 5.61 -2.79 -7.61
C THR A 48 4.44 -2.30 -6.79
N ASP A 49 4.68 -1.96 -5.53
CA ASP A 49 3.74 -1.17 -4.73
C ASP A 49 3.77 0.32 -5.17
N GLU A 50 3.00 1.16 -4.46
CA GLU A 50 2.89 2.60 -4.71
C GLU A 50 4.24 3.33 -4.56
N GLY A 51 5.15 2.80 -3.74
CA GLY A 51 6.50 3.30 -3.57
C GLY A 51 7.51 2.74 -4.58
N GLY A 52 7.08 1.94 -5.55
CA GLY A 52 7.95 1.34 -6.55
C GLY A 52 8.71 0.10 -6.07
N CYS A 53 8.32 -0.49 -4.94
CA CYS A 53 9.01 -1.64 -4.35
C CYS A 53 8.51 -2.97 -4.91
N LEU A 54 9.42 -3.88 -5.22
CA LEU A 54 9.12 -5.19 -5.81
C LEU A 54 8.41 -6.13 -4.82
N ILE A 55 7.07 -6.18 -4.91
CA ILE A 55 6.22 -6.99 -4.03
C ILE A 55 6.54 -8.49 -4.16
N GLY A 56 6.83 -8.95 -5.38
CA GLY A 56 7.16 -10.36 -5.64
C GLY A 56 8.48 -10.82 -5.00
N ALA A 57 9.38 -9.88 -4.68
CA ALA A 57 10.59 -10.15 -3.92
C ALA A 57 10.41 -9.88 -2.41
N GLY A 58 9.17 -9.56 -2.00
CA GLY A 58 8.74 -9.24 -0.64
C GLY A 58 9.29 -7.92 -0.09
N TYR A 59 9.64 -6.99 -0.97
CA TYR A 59 9.89 -5.61 -0.57
C TYR A 59 8.58 -4.84 -0.42
N SER A 60 8.54 -3.94 0.56
CA SER A 60 7.46 -2.99 0.77
C SER A 60 8.04 -1.61 1.05
N TRP A 61 7.37 -0.57 0.55
CA TRP A 61 7.76 0.80 0.79
C TRP A 61 7.61 1.16 2.26
N CYS A 62 8.69 1.71 2.83
CA CYS A 62 8.69 2.22 4.18
C CYS A 62 8.79 3.75 4.17
N GLU A 63 7.69 4.43 4.53
CA GLU A 63 7.61 5.89 4.51
C GLU A 63 8.58 6.56 5.50
N PRO A 64 8.72 6.13 6.76
CA PRO A 64 9.70 6.73 7.68
C PRO A 64 11.13 6.72 7.14
N LYS A 65 11.56 5.59 6.56
CA LYS A 65 12.93 5.38 6.09
C LYS A 65 13.15 5.72 4.61
N GLN A 66 12.09 6.07 3.89
CA GLN A 66 12.11 6.40 2.45
C GLN A 66 12.84 5.34 1.59
N LYS A 67 12.65 4.06 1.90
CA LYS A 67 13.26 2.94 1.16
C LYS A 67 12.39 1.69 1.13
N CYS A 68 12.63 0.84 0.14
CA CYS A 68 12.04 -0.48 0.04
C CYS A 68 12.68 -1.44 1.03
N LEU A 69 11.88 -2.00 1.93
CA LEU A 69 12.36 -2.89 2.98
C LEU A 69 11.67 -4.25 2.95
N ARG A 70 12.41 -5.25 3.40
CA ARG A 70 11.85 -6.52 3.84
C ARG A 70 11.64 -6.41 5.34
N ILE A 71 10.38 -6.36 5.78
CA ILE A 71 10.01 -6.04 7.17
C ILE A 71 10.57 -7.08 8.16
N TRP A 72 10.87 -8.29 7.70
CA TRP A 72 11.52 -9.34 8.50
C TRP A 72 13.05 -9.19 8.61
N GLU A 73 13.71 -8.43 7.71
CA GLU A 73 15.14 -8.11 7.77
C GLU A 73 15.37 -6.78 8.50
N GLU A 74 14.52 -5.77 8.25
CA GLU A 74 14.62 -4.45 8.85
C GLU A 74 13.22 -3.87 9.13
N LYS A 75 13.02 -3.36 10.35
CA LYS A 75 11.73 -2.81 10.78
C LYS A 75 11.44 -1.45 10.15
N CYS A 76 10.15 -1.18 9.89
CA CYS A 76 9.71 0.06 9.26
C CYS A 76 9.29 1.14 10.27
N TYR A 77 10.25 1.61 11.06
CA TYR A 77 10.10 2.77 11.95
C TYR A 77 11.47 3.39 12.24
N GLU A 78 11.49 4.67 12.65
CA GLU A 78 12.75 5.35 12.96
C GLU A 78 13.40 4.79 14.23
N ASN A 79 12.60 4.61 15.28
CA ASN A 79 12.96 3.96 16.54
C ASN A 79 11.69 3.41 17.21
N GLU A 80 11.88 2.65 18.30
CA GLU A 80 10.81 1.98 19.03
C GLU A 80 9.83 2.98 19.65
N GLU A 81 10.32 4.12 20.16
CA GLU A 81 9.48 5.19 20.72
C GLU A 81 8.54 5.79 19.68
N ALA A 82 9.02 6.05 18.47
CA ALA A 82 8.21 6.57 17.37
C ALA A 82 7.16 5.55 16.93
N ALA A 83 7.52 4.26 16.87
CA ALA A 83 6.57 3.20 16.52
C ALA A 83 5.45 3.10 17.57
N LEU A 84 5.81 3.09 18.86
CA LEU A 84 4.86 3.03 19.96
C LEU A 84 4.01 4.31 20.04
N THR A 85 4.60 5.49 19.81
CA THR A 85 3.87 6.77 19.77
C THR A 85 2.75 6.74 18.73
N GLN A 86 3.02 6.24 17.53
CA GLN A 86 2.00 6.10 16.49
C GLN A 86 0.92 5.09 16.89
N LEU A 87 1.31 3.97 17.51
CA LEU A 87 0.40 2.94 17.97
C LEU A 87 -0.58 3.47 19.04
N PHE A 88 -0.06 4.13 20.07
CA PHE A 88 -0.89 4.71 21.13
C PHE A 88 -1.74 5.87 20.62
N ALA A 89 -1.20 6.72 19.74
CA ALA A 89 -1.99 7.78 19.12
C ALA A 89 -3.19 7.20 18.35
N ALA A 90 -2.99 6.12 17.59
CA ALA A 90 -4.07 5.44 16.87
C ALA A 90 -5.11 4.79 17.81
N GLU A 91 -4.66 4.08 18.85
CA GLU A 91 -5.54 3.38 19.80
C GLU A 91 -6.43 4.36 20.58
N HIS A 92 -5.86 5.48 21.02
CA HIS A 92 -6.56 6.51 21.81
C HIS A 92 -7.22 7.59 20.96
N ASN A 93 -7.20 7.45 19.63
CA ASN A 93 -7.72 8.44 18.69
C ASN A 93 -7.14 9.85 18.94
N GLN A 94 -5.86 9.91 19.27
CA GLN A 94 -5.05 11.11 19.51
C GLN A 94 -4.12 11.38 18.33
N THR A 95 -3.55 12.58 18.29
CA THR A 95 -2.47 12.89 17.31
C THR A 95 -1.13 12.48 17.89
N ALA A 96 -0.20 12.01 17.05
CA ALA A 96 1.17 11.70 17.47
C ALA A 96 1.86 12.88 18.17
N SER A 97 1.54 14.13 17.79
CA SER A 97 2.05 15.35 18.43
C SER A 97 1.52 15.62 19.83
N GLN A 98 0.45 14.94 20.24
CA GLN A 98 -0.14 15.03 21.58
C GLN A 98 0.10 13.76 22.40
N THR A 99 0.90 12.83 21.88
CA THR A 99 1.20 11.54 22.52
C THR A 99 2.68 11.51 22.82
N ASN A 100 3.04 11.48 24.10
CA ASN A 100 4.42 11.43 24.54
C ASN A 100 4.72 10.04 25.10
N VAL A 101 5.48 9.25 24.35
CA VAL A 101 5.94 7.93 24.77
C VAL A 101 7.43 8.01 25.11
N THR A 102 7.81 7.40 26.23
CA THR A 102 9.21 7.22 26.61
C THR A 102 9.43 5.74 26.88
N VAL A 103 10.39 5.13 26.17
CA VAL A 103 10.75 3.72 26.39
C VAL A 103 11.85 3.68 27.45
N ASN A 104 11.51 3.21 28.65
CA ASN A 104 12.45 3.14 29.76
C ASN A 104 13.27 1.84 29.76
N LYS A 105 12.65 0.75 29.31
CA LYS A 105 13.26 -0.58 29.25
C LYS A 105 12.95 -1.21 27.90
N LEU A 106 13.98 -1.70 27.23
CA LEU A 106 13.86 -2.40 25.95
C LEU A 106 14.81 -3.59 25.99
N LYS A 107 14.28 -4.79 25.82
CA LYS A 107 15.08 -6.00 25.73
C LYS A 107 14.40 -7.01 24.81
N ASP A 108 15.17 -7.48 23.83
CA ASP A 108 14.69 -8.37 22.78
C ASP A 108 13.45 -7.76 22.11
N ASP A 109 12.33 -8.49 22.10
CA ASP A 109 11.06 -8.06 21.51
C ASP A 109 10.12 -7.42 22.56
N PHE A 110 10.62 -6.98 23.71
CA PHE A 110 9.79 -6.45 24.80
C PHE A 110 10.22 -5.04 25.22
N ALA A 111 9.23 -4.17 25.39
CA ALA A 111 9.40 -2.79 25.82
C ALA A 111 8.52 -2.48 27.03
N ALA A 112 9.04 -1.66 27.94
CA ALA A 112 8.30 -1.04 29.02
C ALA A 112 8.65 0.44 29.12
N GLY A 113 7.67 1.25 29.50
CA GLY A 113 7.90 2.68 29.61
C GLY A 113 6.71 3.45 30.14
N SER A 114 6.73 4.75 29.89
CA SER A 114 5.66 5.68 30.25
C SER A 114 5.03 6.30 29.02
N ILE A 115 3.72 6.53 29.11
CA ILE A 115 2.93 7.27 28.15
C ILE A 115 2.22 8.43 28.85
N SER A 116 2.11 9.57 28.18
CA SER A 116 1.23 10.66 28.58
C SER A 116 0.59 11.33 27.37
N PHE A 117 -0.58 11.90 27.58
CA PHE A 117 -1.32 12.63 26.55
C PHE A 117 -1.36 14.12 26.85
N GLY A 118 -1.33 14.95 25.81
CA GLY A 118 -1.41 16.41 25.90
C GLY A 118 -0.06 17.13 26.02
N SER A 119 -0.11 18.46 25.93
CA SER A 119 1.06 19.36 25.98
C SER A 119 1.62 19.57 27.39
N ASP A 120 0.80 19.34 28.42
CA ASP A 120 1.12 19.65 29.82
C ASP A 120 0.69 18.46 30.69
N ALA A 121 1.64 17.61 31.07
CA ALA A 121 1.52 16.52 32.06
C ALA A 121 0.09 15.98 32.26
N GLY A 122 -0.53 15.50 31.18
CA GLY A 122 -1.90 15.00 31.22
C GLY A 122 -1.99 13.64 31.92
N GLU A 123 -3.18 13.05 31.88
CA GLU A 123 -3.39 11.67 32.33
C GLU A 123 -2.39 10.77 31.59
N GLY A 124 -1.51 10.15 32.36
CA GLY A 124 -0.44 9.30 31.86
C GLY A 124 -0.44 7.98 32.60
N GLY A 125 0.20 6.99 31.99
CA GLY A 125 0.30 5.63 32.50
C GLY A 125 1.66 5.03 32.23
N VAL A 126 1.89 3.85 32.77
CA VAL A 126 2.97 2.99 32.32
C VAL A 126 2.43 1.98 31.32
N PHE A 127 3.30 1.49 30.44
CA PHE A 127 2.92 0.49 29.46
C PHE A 127 3.91 -0.67 29.43
N LEU A 128 3.39 -1.82 28.99
CA LEU A 128 4.16 -2.98 28.53
C LEU A 128 3.72 -3.28 27.11
N ALA A 129 4.69 -3.39 26.21
CA ALA A 129 4.46 -3.75 24.82
C ALA A 129 5.41 -4.86 24.37
N ARG A 130 4.94 -5.73 23.49
CA ARG A 130 5.75 -6.77 22.85
C ARG A 130 5.70 -6.63 21.34
N LEU A 131 6.80 -6.97 20.68
CA LEU A 131 6.90 -7.00 19.24
C LEU A 131 6.55 -8.41 18.76
N ASP A 132 5.52 -8.52 17.92
CA ASP A 132 5.07 -9.79 17.35
C ASP A 132 4.98 -9.65 15.83
N ASN A 133 5.70 -10.49 15.11
CA ASN A 133 5.80 -10.45 13.64
C ASN A 133 6.15 -9.06 13.06
N GLY A 134 6.86 -8.22 13.81
CA GLY A 134 7.25 -6.87 13.37
C GLY A 134 6.23 -5.77 13.67
N THR A 135 5.17 -6.07 14.42
CA THR A 135 4.20 -5.10 14.91
C THR A 135 4.20 -5.07 16.43
N TRP A 136 4.23 -3.87 17.01
CA TRP A 136 4.12 -3.70 18.45
C TRP A 136 2.67 -3.95 18.90
N ILE A 137 2.52 -4.70 19.99
CA ILE A 137 1.26 -5.01 20.65
C ILE A 137 1.35 -4.49 22.07
N ILE A 138 0.34 -3.73 22.49
CA ILE A 138 0.23 -3.22 23.87
C ILE A 138 -0.41 -4.32 24.71
N ASP A 139 0.35 -4.95 25.60
CA ASP A 139 -0.16 -5.98 26.51
C ASP A 139 -0.67 -5.38 27.84
N TYR A 140 -0.17 -4.21 28.21
CA TYR A 140 -0.65 -3.46 29.36
C TYR A 140 -0.49 -1.95 29.16
N GLU A 141 -1.49 -1.19 29.60
CA GLU A 141 -1.43 0.26 29.71
C GLU A 141 -2.24 0.71 30.94
N GLY A 142 -1.65 1.57 31.76
CA GLY A 142 -2.35 2.25 32.85
C GLY A 142 -1.51 2.39 34.11
N ASN A 143 -2.18 2.73 35.22
CA ASN A 143 -1.59 2.87 36.55
C ASN A 143 -2.12 1.82 37.54
N GLY A 144 -2.86 0.81 37.05
CA GLY A 144 -3.53 -0.21 37.86
C GLY A 144 -2.64 -1.41 38.22
N SER A 145 -3.23 -2.39 38.89
CA SER A 145 -2.55 -3.65 39.19
C SER A 145 -2.36 -4.48 37.91
N ILE A 146 -1.13 -4.99 37.71
CA ILE A 146 -0.76 -5.84 36.59
C ILE A 146 -0.96 -7.32 36.95
N ASP A 147 -1.56 -8.08 36.04
CA ASP A 147 -1.65 -9.54 36.16
C ASP A 147 -0.32 -10.18 35.74
N CYS A 148 0.60 -10.26 36.71
CA CYS A 148 1.97 -10.71 36.47
C CYS A 148 2.09 -12.17 36.03
N VAL A 149 1.07 -13.01 36.25
CA VAL A 149 1.06 -14.38 35.73
C VAL A 149 0.90 -14.34 34.22
N LYS A 150 -0.10 -13.60 33.73
CA LYS A 150 -0.34 -13.46 32.28
C LYS A 150 0.84 -12.81 31.56
N ILE A 151 1.42 -11.75 32.13
CA ILE A 151 2.54 -11.06 31.51
C ILE A 151 3.78 -11.97 31.42
N LYS A 152 4.08 -12.76 32.45
CA LYS A 152 5.19 -13.72 32.42
C LYS A 152 4.93 -14.86 31.42
N ASP A 153 3.69 -15.31 31.28
CA ASP A 153 3.31 -16.33 30.29
C ASP A 153 3.48 -15.85 28.83
N LEU A 154 3.48 -14.53 28.59
CA LEU A 154 3.78 -13.94 27.28
C LEU A 154 5.28 -13.90 26.94
N GLY A 155 6.15 -14.30 27.87
CA GLY A 155 7.60 -14.43 27.64
C GLY A 155 8.42 -13.18 27.97
N TYR A 156 7.84 -12.20 28.68
CA TYR A 156 8.56 -11.01 29.13
C TYR A 156 9.77 -11.37 29.99
N SER A 157 10.91 -10.75 29.70
CA SER A 157 12.12 -10.91 30.50
C SER A 157 12.02 -10.18 31.85
N GLN A 158 12.67 -10.72 32.88
CA GLN A 158 12.66 -10.13 34.22
C GLN A 158 13.20 -8.70 34.24
N ASP A 159 14.17 -8.37 33.37
CA ASP A 159 14.76 -7.04 33.28
C ASP A 159 13.72 -5.98 32.86
N VAL A 160 12.81 -6.34 31.94
CA VAL A 160 11.72 -5.48 31.49
C VAL A 160 10.62 -5.36 32.57
N LEU A 161 10.39 -6.44 33.32
CA LEU A 161 9.34 -6.51 34.35
C LEU A 161 9.72 -5.99 35.73
N GLU A 162 10.99 -5.73 36.00
CA GLU A 162 11.43 -5.17 37.28
C GLU A 162 10.71 -3.83 37.53
N GLY A 163 10.11 -3.68 38.71
CA GLY A 163 9.26 -2.54 39.09
C GLY A 163 7.78 -2.69 38.70
N PHE A 164 7.43 -3.70 37.89
CA PHE A 164 6.04 -4.04 37.54
C PHE A 164 5.59 -5.33 38.23
N CYS A 165 6.44 -6.36 38.23
CA CYS A 165 6.13 -7.72 38.67
C CYS A 165 7.20 -8.33 39.59
N ASP A 166 7.58 -7.53 40.59
CA ASP A 166 8.54 -7.87 41.64
C ASP A 166 8.00 -8.89 42.65
#